data_AF-A0A1V6J9S8-F1
#
_entry.id   AF-A0A1V6J9S8-F1
#
_cell.length_a   1.000
_cell.length_b   1.000
_cell.length_c   1.000
_cell.angle_alpha   90.00
_cell.angle_beta   90.00
_cell.angle_gamma   90.00
#
_symmetry.space_group_name_H-M   'P 1'
#
loop_
_entity.id
_entity.type
_entity.pdbx_description
1 polymer ?
#
loop_
_entity_poly.entity_id
_entity_poly.type
_entity_poly.pdbx_seq_one_letter_code
_entity_poly.pdbx_strand_id
1 'polypeptide(L)'
;MKLRAPSPPRAGFTLVELLTTMAGVGLLAAVLIGLLPRARAAAESATCRSNLRQLAAANLAYAAEHGRYVTAATDIVGGNSIRWHGVRSGAAAFDGALGPLAEYLGGAGASRWVRRCPALPMVDGGFEASCGGYGYNAHGVGSEVCLGVDNPTRQGMRAGTLAHPARTVMFADTAYMQGGGAQAKLIEYSFAEPPRFAGGGTPWPTIHFRHAGRANVAWCDGHVTSEVLARTGTRGAAQHLGWFGPDDNSFFDPF
;
A
#
# COMPACT_ATOMS: atom_id res chain seq x y z
N MET A 1 -42.19 -53.27 -45.84
CA MET A 1 -42.92 -52.33 -44.98
C MET A 1 -42.21 -52.28 -43.62
N LYS A 2 -41.39 -51.25 -43.35
CA LYS A 2 -40.64 -51.12 -42.09
C LYS A 2 -41.47 -50.29 -41.11
N LEU A 3 -41.91 -50.89 -39.99
CA LEU A 3 -42.63 -50.20 -38.92
C LEU A 3 -41.65 -49.30 -38.16
N ARG A 4 -41.98 -48.00 -38.04
CA ARG A 4 -41.17 -47.00 -37.33
C ARG A 4 -41.50 -47.11 -35.84
N ALA A 5 -40.50 -47.37 -35.00
CA ALA A 5 -40.70 -47.43 -33.55
C ALA A 5 -41.12 -46.04 -33.00
N PRO A 6 -42.03 -45.98 -32.01
CA PRO A 6 -42.47 -44.72 -31.41
C PRO A 6 -41.29 -44.03 -30.71
N SER A 7 -41.11 -42.75 -30.97
CA SER A 7 -40.14 -41.91 -30.26
C SER A 7 -40.52 -41.81 -28.78
N PRO A 8 -39.58 -41.98 -27.83
CA PRO A 8 -39.88 -41.91 -26.41
C PRO A 8 -40.49 -40.55 -26.05
N PRO A 9 -41.45 -40.50 -25.11
CA PRO A 9 -42.05 -39.24 -24.68
C PRO A 9 -40.96 -38.33 -24.12
N ARG A 10 -40.95 -37.07 -24.57
CA ARG A 10 -40.05 -36.05 -24.02
C ARG A 10 -40.48 -35.76 -22.58
N ALA A 11 -39.61 -36.05 -21.62
CA ALA A 11 -39.80 -35.63 -20.24
C ALA A 11 -39.73 -34.09 -20.18
N GLY A 12 -40.83 -33.45 -19.79
CA GLY A 12 -40.89 -32.01 -19.54
C GLY A 12 -40.54 -31.70 -18.09
N PHE A 13 -39.94 -30.54 -17.86
CA PHE A 13 -39.68 -30.03 -16.50
C PHE A 13 -41.02 -29.81 -15.79
N THR A 14 -41.16 -30.34 -14.57
CA THR A 14 -42.32 -30.11 -13.73
C THR A 14 -42.22 -28.75 -13.01
N LEU A 15 -43.36 -28.21 -12.59
CA LEU A 15 -43.42 -26.98 -11.81
C LEU A 15 -42.62 -27.09 -10.49
N VAL A 16 -42.64 -28.27 -9.87
CA VAL A 16 -41.92 -28.54 -8.61
C VAL A 16 -40.41 -28.55 -8.84
N GLU A 17 -39.91 -29.16 -9.92
CA GLU A 17 -38.49 -29.14 -10.26
C GLU A 17 -37.99 -27.72 -10.55
N LEU A 18 -38.78 -26.90 -11.24
CA LEU A 18 -38.42 -25.51 -11.49
C LEU A 18 -38.38 -24.69 -10.18
N LEU A 19 -39.40 -24.86 -9.33
CA LEU A 19 -39.52 -24.12 -8.07
C LEU A 19 -38.38 -24.46 -7.10
N THR A 20 -38.12 -25.76 -6.90
CA THR A 20 -37.03 -26.23 -6.02
C THR A 20 -35.66 -25.77 -6.52
N THR A 21 -35.45 -25.75 -7.84
CA THR A 21 -34.20 -25.24 -8.45
C THR A 21 -34.02 -23.75 -8.19
N MET A 22 -35.04 -22.92 -8.46
CA MET A 22 -34.95 -21.48 -8.21
C MET A 22 -34.80 -21.17 -6.71
N ALA A 23 -35.47 -21.91 -5.83
CA ALA A 23 -35.30 -21.79 -4.39
C ALA A 23 -33.87 -22.14 -3.96
N GLY A 24 -33.29 -23.23 -4.49
CA GLY A 24 -31.91 -23.63 -4.23
C GLY A 24 -30.89 -22.60 -4.72
N VAL A 25 -31.03 -22.11 -5.96
CA VAL A 25 -30.17 -21.04 -6.51
C VAL A 25 -30.30 -19.75 -5.70
N GLY A 26 -31.52 -19.38 -5.29
CA GLY A 26 -31.76 -18.21 -4.45
C GLY A 26 -31.09 -18.31 -3.08
N LEU A 27 -31.13 -19.47 -2.43
CA LEU A 27 -30.43 -19.73 -1.18
C LEU A 27 -28.92 -19.60 -1.32
N LEU A 28 -28.34 -20.21 -2.35
CA LEU A 28 -26.90 -20.12 -2.63
C LEU A 28 -26.47 -18.68 -2.91
N ALA A 29 -27.25 -17.95 -3.73
CA ALA A 29 -26.97 -16.55 -4.04
C ALA A 29 -27.00 -15.67 -2.78
N ALA A 30 -27.97 -15.88 -1.88
CA ALA A 30 -28.07 -15.12 -0.63
C ALA A 30 -26.83 -15.30 0.26
N VAL A 31 -26.32 -16.54 0.39
CA VAL A 31 -25.09 -16.82 1.15
C VAL A 31 -23.86 -16.17 0.49
N LEU A 32 -23.74 -16.29 -0.84
CA LEU A 32 -22.64 -15.69 -1.60
C LEU A 32 -22.60 -14.16 -1.46
N ILE A 33 -23.75 -13.49 -1.57
CA ILE A 33 -23.84 -12.03 -1.44
C ILE A 33 -23.36 -11.56 -0.06
N GLY A 34 -23.69 -12.28 1.01
CA GLY A 34 -23.26 -11.94 2.36
C GLY A 34 -21.75 -12.11 2.61
N LEU A 35 -21.09 -13.05 1.94
CA LEU A 35 -19.67 -13.38 2.14
C LEU A 35 -18.73 -12.58 1.25
N LEU A 36 -19.18 -12.15 0.08
CA LEU A 36 -18.35 -11.53 -0.95
C LEU A 36 -17.57 -10.29 -0.48
N PRO A 37 -18.12 -9.35 0.32
CA PRO A 37 -17.36 -8.17 0.76
C PRO A 37 -16.14 -8.54 1.61
N ARG A 38 -16.27 -9.53 2.51
CA ARG A 38 -15.16 -10.00 3.35
C ARG A 38 -14.10 -10.72 2.53
N ALA A 39 -14.52 -11.58 1.61
CA ALA A 39 -13.62 -12.28 0.70
C ALA A 39 -12.81 -11.29 -0.16
N ARG A 40 -13.48 -10.25 -0.69
CA ARG A 40 -12.84 -9.18 -1.46
C ARG A 40 -11.81 -8.41 -0.63
N ALA A 41 -12.17 -7.96 0.58
CA ALA A 41 -11.25 -7.24 1.46
C ALA A 41 -10.00 -8.09 1.82
N ALA A 42 -10.19 -9.39 2.04
CA ALA A 42 -9.09 -10.32 2.30
C ALA A 42 -8.17 -10.49 1.07
N ALA A 43 -8.76 -10.62 -0.12
CA ALA A 43 -8.01 -10.70 -1.37
C ALA A 43 -7.21 -9.40 -1.64
N GLU A 44 -7.82 -8.24 -1.44
CA GLU A 44 -7.16 -6.94 -1.57
C GLU A 44 -5.99 -6.79 -0.59
N SER A 45 -6.16 -7.20 0.67
CA SER A 45 -5.07 -7.26 1.66
C SER A 45 -3.95 -8.22 1.25
N ALA A 46 -4.29 -9.40 0.71
CA ALA A 46 -3.29 -10.34 0.22
C ALA A 46 -2.45 -9.76 -0.93
N THR A 47 -3.10 -9.06 -1.88
CA THR A 47 -2.41 -8.33 -2.95
C THR A 47 -1.50 -7.25 -2.38
N CYS A 48 -1.98 -6.42 -1.44
CA CYS A 48 -1.15 -5.39 -0.83
C CYS A 48 0.08 -5.93 -0.12
N ARG A 49 -0.04 -7.04 0.60
CA ARG A 49 1.11 -7.71 1.21
C ARG A 49 2.09 -8.23 0.18
N SER A 50 1.62 -8.76 -0.95
CA SER A 50 2.48 -9.18 -2.06
C SER A 50 3.25 -7.99 -2.65
N ASN A 51 2.56 -6.89 -2.89
CA ASN A 51 3.13 -5.64 -3.39
C ASN A 51 4.21 -5.08 -2.45
N LEU A 52 3.92 -5.02 -1.15
CA LEU A 52 4.86 -4.58 -0.13
C LEU A 52 6.11 -5.46 -0.06
N ARG A 53 5.97 -6.80 -0.20
CA ARG A 53 7.13 -7.70 -0.29
C ARG A 53 7.99 -7.41 -1.52
N GLN A 54 7.37 -7.14 -2.66
CA GLN A 54 8.09 -6.80 -3.90
C GLN A 54 8.80 -5.44 -3.77
N LEU A 55 8.17 -4.45 -3.13
CA LEU A 55 8.81 -3.15 -2.84
C LEU A 55 10.02 -3.30 -1.90
N ALA A 56 9.87 -4.08 -0.82
CA ALA A 56 10.95 -4.35 0.10
C ALA A 56 12.11 -5.10 -0.57
N ALA A 57 11.80 -6.14 -1.35
CA ALA A 57 12.79 -6.88 -2.11
C ALA A 57 13.53 -6.00 -3.13
N ALA A 58 12.83 -5.12 -3.83
CA ALA A 58 13.43 -4.16 -4.76
C ALA A 58 14.41 -3.21 -4.07
N ASN A 59 14.04 -2.69 -2.90
CA ASN A 59 14.92 -1.79 -2.15
C ASN A 59 16.11 -2.52 -1.52
N LEU A 60 15.94 -3.78 -1.10
CA LEU A 60 17.04 -4.63 -0.66
C LEU A 60 18.02 -4.94 -1.80
N ALA A 61 17.51 -5.21 -3.00
CA ALA A 61 18.34 -5.40 -4.19
C ALA A 61 19.12 -4.13 -4.56
N TYR A 62 18.44 -2.97 -4.54
CA TYR A 62 19.09 -1.66 -4.72
C TYR A 62 20.22 -1.46 -3.70
N ALA A 63 19.95 -1.75 -2.43
CA ALA A 63 20.91 -1.61 -1.34
C ALA A 63 22.11 -2.55 -1.45
N ALA A 64 21.91 -3.76 -1.96
CA ALA A 64 22.99 -4.71 -2.21
C ALA A 64 23.96 -4.21 -3.28
N GLU A 65 23.46 -3.48 -4.29
CA GLU A 65 24.27 -2.91 -5.37
C GLU A 65 24.94 -1.58 -5.00
N HIS A 66 24.21 -0.71 -4.28
CA HIS A 66 24.65 0.67 -4.01
C HIS A 66 25.22 0.87 -2.59
N GLY A 67 25.14 -0.14 -1.71
CA GLY A 67 25.55 -0.06 -0.30
C GLY A 67 24.65 0.79 0.61
N ARG A 68 23.59 1.37 0.05
CA ARG A 68 22.61 2.24 0.72
C ARG A 68 21.21 1.94 0.22
N TYR A 69 20.23 2.05 1.09
CA TYR A 69 18.83 2.02 0.67
C TYR A 69 18.51 3.21 -0.24
N VAL A 70 17.47 3.05 -1.04
CA VAL A 70 17.00 4.12 -1.91
C VAL A 70 16.64 5.35 -1.09
N THR A 71 16.96 6.53 -1.61
CA THR A 71 16.53 7.80 -1.01
C THR A 71 15.02 7.97 -1.19
N ALA A 72 14.31 8.36 -0.13
CA ALA A 72 12.87 8.57 -0.19
C ALA A 72 12.47 9.76 -1.07
N ALA A 73 13.20 10.87 -0.93
CA ALA A 73 12.99 12.10 -1.68
C ALA A 73 14.27 12.95 -1.72
N THR A 74 15.13 12.67 -2.70
CA THR A 74 16.49 13.21 -2.81
C THR A 74 16.58 14.73 -2.79
N ASP A 75 15.59 15.41 -3.37
CA ASP A 75 15.58 16.86 -3.56
C ASP A 75 14.38 17.53 -2.89
N ILE A 76 13.80 16.91 -1.85
CA ILE A 76 12.61 17.42 -1.17
C ILE A 76 12.79 18.87 -0.65
N VAL A 77 14.02 19.23 -0.29
CA VAL A 77 14.41 20.61 0.01
C VAL A 77 14.82 21.29 -1.30
N GLY A 78 13.88 21.99 -1.94
CA GLY A 78 14.10 22.74 -3.18
C GLY A 78 13.39 22.14 -4.39
N GLY A 79 14.07 21.23 -5.10
CA GLY A 79 13.63 20.73 -6.42
C GLY A 79 12.32 19.94 -6.39
N ASN A 80 12.11 19.18 -5.31
CA ASN A 80 10.91 18.40 -5.03
C ASN A 80 10.43 17.58 -6.25
N SER A 81 11.37 17.00 -7.00
CA SER A 81 11.13 16.39 -8.30
C SER A 81 11.43 14.89 -8.31
N ILE A 82 12.15 14.37 -7.32
CA ILE A 82 12.56 12.97 -7.23
C ILE A 82 11.99 12.33 -5.96
N ARG A 83 11.35 11.17 -6.14
CA ARG A 83 10.83 10.30 -5.09
C ARG A 83 11.28 8.87 -5.33
N TRP A 84 11.27 8.04 -4.28
CA TRP A 84 11.49 6.59 -4.40
C TRP A 84 10.58 5.94 -5.47
N HIS A 85 9.38 6.48 -5.67
CA HIS A 85 8.39 5.97 -6.59
C HIS A 85 8.32 6.72 -7.92
N GLY A 86 9.14 7.73 -8.21
CA GLY A 86 9.01 8.42 -9.50
C GLY A 86 9.71 9.76 -9.58
N VAL A 87 9.68 10.32 -10.78
CA VAL A 87 10.27 11.64 -11.09
C VAL A 87 9.21 12.52 -11.77
N ARG A 88 9.22 13.82 -11.51
CA ARG A 88 8.34 14.79 -12.19
C ARG A 88 9.12 15.99 -12.73
N SER A 89 8.47 16.74 -13.61
CA SER A 89 8.93 18.06 -14.06
C SER A 89 7.96 19.13 -13.57
N GLY A 90 8.47 20.10 -12.81
CA GLY A 90 7.67 21.17 -12.22
C GLY A 90 6.52 20.63 -11.36
N ALA A 91 5.29 21.06 -11.67
CA ALA A 91 4.08 20.68 -10.94
C ALA A 91 3.32 19.48 -11.53
N ALA A 92 3.91 18.77 -12.52
CA ALA A 92 3.28 17.58 -13.09
C ALA A 92 3.22 16.42 -12.07
N ALA A 93 2.39 15.41 -12.38
CA ALA A 93 2.37 14.15 -11.63
C ALA A 93 3.73 13.42 -11.75
N PHE A 94 4.08 12.63 -10.73
CA PHE A 94 5.28 11.80 -10.82
C PHE A 94 5.08 10.67 -11.84
N ASP A 95 6.07 10.50 -12.71
CA ASP A 95 6.17 9.33 -13.55
C ASP A 95 6.77 8.18 -12.77
N GLY A 96 5.91 7.20 -12.45
CA GLY A 96 6.32 6.00 -11.76
C GLY A 96 7.33 5.14 -12.52
N ALA A 97 7.45 5.28 -13.84
CA ALA A 97 8.39 4.52 -14.66
C ALA A 97 9.86 4.96 -14.48
N LEU A 98 10.07 6.17 -13.94
CA LEU A 98 11.39 6.82 -13.84
C LEU A 98 11.92 6.85 -12.39
N GLY A 99 11.22 6.20 -11.45
CA GLY A 99 11.68 6.12 -10.07
C GLY A 99 12.93 5.26 -9.91
N PRO A 100 13.74 5.48 -8.87
CA PRO A 100 14.96 4.70 -8.60
C PRO A 100 14.71 3.21 -8.35
N LEU A 101 13.51 2.83 -7.85
CA LEU A 101 13.13 1.42 -7.71
C LEU A 101 12.49 0.82 -8.97
N ALA A 102 12.26 1.60 -10.04
CA ALA A 102 11.48 1.13 -11.18
C ALA A 102 12.14 -0.06 -11.89
N GLU A 103 13.46 -0.06 -12.04
CA GLU A 103 14.23 -1.15 -12.67
C GLU A 103 14.09 -2.46 -11.87
N TYR A 104 14.26 -2.40 -10.55
CA TYR A 104 14.13 -3.53 -9.64
C TYR A 104 12.70 -4.07 -9.53
N LEU A 105 11.70 -3.31 -9.98
CA LEU A 105 10.29 -3.69 -10.03
C LEU A 105 9.88 -4.18 -11.44
N GLY A 106 10.83 -4.59 -12.27
CA GLY A 106 10.61 -5.12 -13.62
C GLY A 106 10.56 -4.06 -14.72
N GLY A 107 10.95 -2.82 -14.41
CA GLY A 107 11.04 -1.71 -15.36
C GLY A 107 9.70 -1.05 -15.69
N ALA A 108 9.80 0.18 -16.21
CA ALA A 108 8.73 1.02 -16.78
C ALA A 108 7.29 0.65 -16.39
N GLY A 109 6.62 -0.18 -17.21
CA GLY A 109 5.21 -0.53 -17.05
C GLY A 109 4.91 -1.49 -15.89
N ALA A 110 5.80 -2.47 -15.62
CA ALA A 110 5.61 -3.47 -14.56
C ALA A 110 5.63 -2.80 -13.17
N SER A 111 6.53 -1.84 -12.98
CA SER A 111 6.67 -1.10 -11.73
C SER A 111 5.37 -0.41 -11.29
N ARG A 112 4.53 0.04 -12.23
CA ARG A 112 3.26 0.73 -11.93
C ARG A 112 2.21 -0.21 -11.33
N TRP A 113 2.22 -1.49 -11.71
CA TRP A 113 1.24 -2.47 -11.23
C TRP A 113 1.56 -2.94 -9.82
N VAL A 114 2.84 -3.18 -9.52
CA VAL A 114 3.30 -3.60 -8.18
C VAL A 114 2.97 -2.55 -7.12
N ARG A 115 2.96 -1.27 -7.49
CA ARG A 115 2.64 -0.20 -6.54
C ARG A 115 1.15 -0.02 -6.31
N ARG A 116 0.26 -0.56 -7.13
CA ARG A 116 -1.17 -0.24 -7.03
C ARG A 116 -1.85 -1.03 -5.91
N CYS A 117 -2.27 -0.34 -4.86
CA CYS A 117 -3.17 -0.85 -3.85
C CYS A 117 -4.60 -0.97 -4.44
N PRO A 118 -5.20 -2.17 -4.52
CA PRO A 118 -6.57 -2.32 -5.00
C PRO A 118 -7.64 -1.81 -4.00
N ALA A 119 -7.28 -1.67 -2.72
CA ALA A 119 -8.17 -1.20 -1.66
C ALA A 119 -8.22 0.33 -1.50
N LEU A 120 -7.35 1.07 -2.18
CA LEU A 120 -7.34 2.54 -2.14
C LEU A 120 -7.83 3.08 -3.49
N PRO A 121 -8.94 3.82 -3.53
CA PRO A 121 -9.37 4.46 -4.75
C PRO A 121 -8.33 5.49 -5.16
N MET A 122 -7.69 5.27 -6.30
CA MET A 122 -6.74 6.21 -6.88
C MET A 122 -7.49 7.49 -7.25
N VAL A 123 -7.04 8.62 -6.71
CA VAL A 123 -7.56 9.94 -7.07
C VAL A 123 -6.64 10.52 -8.14
N ASP A 124 -7.17 10.69 -9.34
CA ASP A 124 -6.44 11.32 -10.44
C ASP A 124 -5.94 12.72 -10.03
N GLY A 125 -4.68 13.01 -10.33
CA GLY A 125 -4.05 14.28 -10.00
C GLY A 125 -3.74 14.49 -8.50
N GLY A 126 -3.64 13.42 -7.71
CA GLY A 126 -3.10 13.49 -6.35
C GLY A 126 -1.68 14.09 -6.30
N PHE A 127 -1.35 14.80 -5.22
CA PHE A 127 -0.05 15.48 -5.07
C PHE A 127 1.15 14.51 -5.16
N GLU A 128 1.01 13.32 -4.59
CA GLU A 128 2.01 12.23 -4.61
C GLU A 128 1.59 11.11 -5.58
N ALA A 129 0.99 11.48 -6.72
CA ALA A 129 0.51 10.51 -7.69
C ALA A 129 1.60 9.50 -8.09
N SER A 130 1.25 8.22 -8.23
CA SER A 130 2.12 7.08 -8.62
C SER A 130 2.86 6.31 -7.51
N CYS A 131 2.68 6.65 -6.23
CA CYS A 131 3.18 5.79 -5.13
C CYS A 131 2.27 4.58 -4.88
N GLY A 132 1.01 4.67 -5.32
CA GLY A 132 0.00 3.60 -5.39
C GLY A 132 -0.57 3.17 -4.04
N GLY A 133 -0.44 4.03 -3.02
CA GLY A 133 -1.02 3.83 -1.69
C GLY A 133 -0.10 3.10 -0.70
N TYR A 134 1.18 2.99 -1.03
CA TYR A 134 2.25 2.59 -0.12
C TYR A 134 3.19 3.76 0.14
N GLY A 135 3.72 3.84 1.35
CA GLY A 135 4.62 4.90 1.77
C GLY A 135 5.89 4.31 2.32
N TYR A 136 6.99 5.00 2.08
CA TYR A 136 8.33 4.60 2.47
C TYR A 136 8.77 5.34 3.73
N ASN A 137 9.54 4.68 4.61
CA ASN A 137 10.08 5.29 5.82
C ASN A 137 11.17 6.33 5.47
N ALA A 138 10.72 7.53 5.12
CA ALA A 138 11.60 8.67 4.81
C ALA A 138 12.27 9.25 6.06
N HIS A 139 11.77 8.94 7.26
CA HIS A 139 12.31 9.44 8.51
C HIS A 139 13.64 8.77 8.86
N GLY A 140 13.70 7.45 8.65
CA GLY A 140 14.86 6.62 8.90
C GLY A 140 15.46 6.08 7.61
N VAL A 141 15.03 4.89 7.18
CA VAL A 141 15.66 4.09 6.10
C VAL A 141 15.90 4.88 4.81
N GLY A 142 14.95 5.71 4.40
CA GLY A 142 15.01 6.50 3.17
C GLY A 142 15.76 7.83 3.29
N SER A 143 16.35 8.14 4.45
CA SER A 143 17.15 9.34 4.68
C SER A 143 18.22 9.10 5.76
N GLU A 144 18.85 10.18 6.23
CA GLU A 144 19.71 10.21 7.41
C GLU A 144 19.20 11.27 8.42
N VAL A 145 17.89 11.57 8.41
CA VAL A 145 17.28 12.66 9.22
C VAL A 145 17.51 12.48 10.71
N CYS A 146 17.45 11.26 11.22
CA CYS A 146 17.68 10.97 12.63
C CYS A 146 19.13 11.20 13.10
N LEU A 147 20.09 11.27 12.17
CA LEU A 147 21.49 11.54 12.50
C LEU A 147 21.80 13.03 12.71
N GLY A 148 20.87 13.94 12.39
CA GLY A 148 21.08 15.38 12.53
C GLY A 148 22.19 15.95 11.62
N VAL A 149 22.49 15.25 10.52
CA VAL A 149 23.51 15.66 9.53
C VAL A 149 22.98 16.74 8.57
N ASP A 150 23.87 17.46 7.91
CA ASP A 150 23.51 18.43 6.88
C ASP A 150 22.91 17.75 5.64
N ASN A 151 21.81 18.31 5.11
CA ASN A 151 21.07 17.77 3.96
C ASN A 151 20.69 16.28 4.09
N PRO A 152 20.01 15.89 5.18
CA PRO A 152 19.84 14.48 5.54
C PRO A 152 18.94 13.70 4.58
N THR A 153 18.20 14.36 3.70
CA THR A 153 17.28 13.74 2.75
C THR A 153 17.93 13.40 1.41
N ARG A 154 19.20 13.74 1.18
CA ARG A 154 19.89 13.50 -0.10
C ARG A 154 20.33 12.05 -0.30
N GLN A 155 20.45 11.27 0.76
CA GLN A 155 20.91 9.89 0.73
C GLN A 155 20.04 9.03 1.64
N GLY A 156 19.75 7.81 1.21
CA GLY A 156 19.19 6.79 2.10
C GLY A 156 20.24 6.22 3.05
N MET A 157 19.76 5.54 4.09
CA MET A 157 20.57 4.91 5.12
C MET A 157 21.58 3.89 4.53
N ARG A 158 22.78 3.81 5.12
CA ARG A 158 23.73 2.73 4.82
C ARG A 158 23.17 1.38 5.23
N ALA A 159 23.10 0.44 4.29
CA ALA A 159 22.48 -0.86 4.56
C ALA A 159 23.24 -1.65 5.64
N GLY A 160 24.57 -1.55 5.64
CA GLY A 160 25.43 -2.24 6.61
C GLY A 160 25.39 -1.69 8.04
N THR A 161 24.70 -0.57 8.30
CA THR A 161 24.60 0.02 9.66
C THR A 161 23.25 -0.26 10.32
N LEU A 162 22.35 -0.98 9.65
CA LEU A 162 21.01 -1.28 10.17
C LEU A 162 21.07 -2.35 11.27
N ALA A 163 20.84 -1.97 12.52
CA ALA A 163 20.96 -2.86 13.67
C ALA A 163 19.81 -3.87 13.81
N HIS A 164 18.58 -3.45 13.51
CA HIS A 164 17.36 -4.22 13.82
C HIS A 164 16.40 -4.35 12.62
N PRO A 165 16.81 -5.03 11.53
CA PRO A 165 16.03 -5.07 10.28
C PRO A 165 14.60 -5.62 10.45
N ALA A 166 14.40 -6.61 11.34
CA ALA A 166 13.08 -7.17 11.64
C ALA A 166 12.17 -6.26 12.49
N ARG A 167 12.69 -5.13 12.99
CA ARG A 167 11.93 -4.15 13.80
C ARG A 167 11.96 -2.75 13.21
N THR A 168 12.54 -2.58 12.02
CA THR A 168 12.57 -1.30 11.31
C THR A 168 11.61 -1.35 10.14
N VAL A 169 10.69 -0.41 10.11
CA VAL A 169 9.71 -0.24 9.03
C VAL A 169 10.42 0.24 7.79
N MET A 170 10.19 -0.45 6.68
CA MET A 170 10.63 -0.03 5.36
C MET A 170 9.47 0.63 4.63
N PHE A 171 8.37 -0.09 4.40
CA PHE A 171 7.18 0.42 3.72
C PHE A 171 5.91 0.10 4.53
N ALA A 172 4.85 0.85 4.31
CA ALA A 172 3.54 0.58 4.90
C ALA A 172 2.40 0.99 3.95
N ASP A 173 1.19 0.51 4.22
CA ASP A 173 -0.02 1.06 3.62
C ASP A 173 -0.21 2.51 4.09
N THR A 174 -0.18 3.47 3.17
CA THR A 174 -0.28 4.90 3.48
C THR A 174 -1.29 5.65 2.64
N ALA A 175 -1.85 6.69 3.22
CA ALA A 175 -2.69 7.66 2.54
C ALA A 175 -2.56 9.02 3.22
N TYR A 176 -3.05 10.06 2.57
CA TYR A 176 -3.03 11.42 3.10
C TYR A 176 -4.36 12.11 2.87
N MET A 177 -4.81 12.88 3.86
CA MET A 177 -6.03 13.68 3.72
C MET A 177 -5.67 15.04 3.12
N GLN A 178 -5.97 15.22 1.83
CA GLN A 178 -5.74 16.48 1.13
C GLN A 178 -6.96 17.39 1.27
N GLY A 179 -6.73 18.66 1.58
CA GLY A 179 -7.78 19.68 1.70
C GLY A 179 -8.48 19.68 3.07
N GLY A 180 -9.61 20.39 3.15
CA GLY A 180 -10.41 20.52 4.38
C GLY A 180 -11.89 20.72 4.08
N GLY A 181 -12.74 20.48 5.08
CA GLY A 181 -14.20 20.61 4.94
C GLY A 181 -14.76 19.71 3.83
N ALA A 182 -15.64 20.26 3.00
CA ALA A 182 -16.30 19.53 1.91
C ALA A 182 -15.36 19.09 0.76
N GLN A 183 -14.14 19.63 0.69
CA GLN A 183 -13.15 19.29 -0.34
C GLN A 183 -12.12 18.26 0.14
N ALA A 184 -12.24 17.78 1.40
CA ALA A 184 -11.30 16.84 1.96
C ALA A 184 -11.42 15.49 1.24
N LYS A 185 -10.31 15.02 0.67
CA LYS A 185 -10.22 13.76 -0.05
C LYS A 185 -9.00 12.98 0.37
N LEU A 186 -9.17 11.66 0.47
CA LEU A 186 -8.07 10.75 0.73
C LEU A 186 -7.29 10.52 -0.57
N ILE A 187 -5.99 10.77 -0.54
CA ILE A 187 -5.07 10.57 -1.66
C ILE A 187 -3.96 9.59 -1.28
N GLU A 188 -3.28 9.06 -2.28
CA GLU A 188 -2.03 8.33 -2.08
C GLU A 188 -0.92 9.23 -1.50
N TYR A 189 0.01 8.64 -0.75
CA TYR A 189 1.09 9.38 -0.08
C TYR A 189 2.39 8.61 0.04
N SER A 190 3.49 9.29 -0.28
CA SER A 190 4.80 8.68 -0.46
C SER A 190 5.53 8.26 0.81
N PHE A 191 5.12 8.76 1.97
CA PHE A 191 5.88 8.56 3.20
C PHE A 191 5.07 7.87 4.29
N ALA A 192 5.69 6.87 4.93
CA ALA A 192 5.24 6.29 6.18
C ALA A 192 5.77 7.16 7.32
N GLU A 193 4.92 8.05 7.83
CA GLU A 193 5.33 9.07 8.80
C GLU A 193 5.46 8.47 10.22
N PRO A 194 6.53 8.79 10.95
CA PRO A 194 6.74 8.32 12.31
C PRO A 194 5.76 8.98 13.28
N PRO A 195 5.67 8.53 14.53
CA PRO A 195 4.88 9.22 15.55
C PRO A 195 5.42 10.61 15.90
N ARG A 196 6.74 10.83 15.80
CA ARG A 196 7.40 12.12 16.08
C ARG A 196 8.49 12.39 15.05
N PHE A 197 8.67 13.64 14.66
CA PHE A 197 9.85 14.00 13.86
C PHE A 197 11.10 14.10 14.74
N ALA A 198 12.28 13.87 14.15
CA ALA A 198 13.57 14.00 14.84
C ALA A 198 13.81 15.45 15.30
N GLY A 199 13.37 16.43 14.50
CA GLY A 199 13.38 17.86 14.85
C GLY A 199 12.29 18.28 15.84
N GLY A 200 11.50 17.33 16.37
CA GLY A 200 10.37 17.60 17.25
C GLY A 200 9.05 17.83 16.51
N GLY A 201 7.95 17.68 17.26
CA GLY A 201 6.58 17.76 16.73
C GLY A 201 6.05 16.42 16.25
N THR A 202 4.72 16.38 16.05
CA THR A 202 3.98 15.20 15.61
C THR A 202 3.48 15.43 14.19
N PRO A 203 3.85 14.57 13.21
CA PRO A 203 3.34 14.68 11.85
C PRO A 203 1.85 14.40 11.78
N TRP A 204 1.29 14.72 10.61
CA TRP A 204 0.01 14.17 10.21
C TRP A 204 0.15 12.65 10.06
N PRO A 205 -0.75 11.84 10.63
CA PRO A 205 -0.66 10.39 10.48
C PRO A 205 -0.93 10.00 9.03
N THR A 206 -0.06 9.14 8.49
CA THR A 206 -0.19 8.68 7.10
C THR A 206 -0.41 7.19 6.97
N ILE A 207 -0.16 6.39 8.01
CA ILE A 207 -0.44 4.95 7.98
C ILE A 207 -1.95 4.76 7.95
N HIS A 208 -2.44 4.04 6.94
CA HIS A 208 -3.86 3.90 6.68
C HIS A 208 -4.34 2.45 6.86
N PHE A 209 -5.25 2.27 7.81
CA PHE A 209 -5.74 0.97 8.26
C PHE A 209 -6.91 0.45 7.41
N ARG A 210 -6.72 0.42 6.08
CA ARG A 210 -7.78 0.06 5.08
C ARG A 210 -8.22 -1.39 5.12
N HIS A 211 -7.39 -2.30 5.64
CA HIS A 211 -7.64 -3.74 5.54
C HIS A 211 -8.39 -4.24 6.76
N ALA A 212 -9.69 -3.94 6.83
CA ALA A 212 -10.55 -4.26 7.96
C ALA A 212 -10.00 -3.73 9.31
N GLY A 213 -9.56 -2.46 9.32
CA GLY A 213 -8.97 -1.82 10.50
C GLY A 213 -7.49 -2.17 10.74
N ARG A 214 -6.83 -2.80 9.75
CA ARG A 214 -5.40 -3.12 9.79
C ARG A 214 -4.63 -2.45 8.65
N ALA A 215 -3.34 -2.21 8.90
CA ALA A 215 -2.38 -1.73 7.90
C ALA A 215 -1.33 -2.82 7.68
N ASN A 216 -0.97 -3.09 6.42
CA ASN A 216 0.15 -3.95 6.12
C ASN A 216 1.46 -3.15 6.20
N VAL A 217 2.49 -3.78 6.73
CA VAL A 217 3.80 -3.15 6.98
C VAL A 217 4.88 -4.10 6.50
N ALA A 218 5.78 -3.62 5.63
CA ALA A 218 7.01 -4.29 5.27
C ALA A 218 8.16 -3.80 6.13
N TRP A 219 8.91 -4.75 6.66
CA TRP A 219 10.07 -4.51 7.51
C TRP A 219 11.36 -4.66 6.70
N CYS A 220 12.47 -4.13 7.23
CA CYS A 220 13.73 -4.09 6.51
C CYS A 220 14.41 -5.45 6.29
N ASP A 221 13.96 -6.53 6.95
CA ASP A 221 14.37 -7.90 6.63
C ASP A 221 13.54 -8.55 5.51
N GLY A 222 12.52 -7.83 4.99
CA GLY A 222 11.64 -8.26 3.91
C GLY A 222 10.35 -8.96 4.36
N HIS A 223 10.14 -9.23 5.65
CA HIS A 223 8.87 -9.78 6.10
C HIS A 223 7.75 -8.72 6.08
N VAL A 224 6.49 -9.18 6.01
CA VAL A 224 5.31 -8.30 6.01
C VAL A 224 4.32 -8.73 7.08
N THR A 225 3.93 -7.80 7.94
CA THR A 225 2.93 -8.00 9.00
C THR A 225 1.64 -7.24 8.70
N SER A 226 0.61 -7.49 9.51
CA SER A 226 -0.67 -6.79 9.45
C SER A 226 -0.96 -6.17 10.83
N GLU A 227 -0.63 -4.90 10.96
CA GLU A 227 -0.63 -4.15 12.20
C GLU A 227 -2.00 -3.56 12.53
N VAL A 228 -2.28 -3.46 13.82
CA VAL A 228 -3.50 -2.83 14.35
C VAL A 228 -3.28 -1.35 14.63
N LEU A 229 -4.36 -0.57 14.49
CA LEU A 229 -4.35 0.84 14.86
C LEU A 229 -4.18 0.97 16.37
N ALA A 230 -3.05 1.55 16.80
CA ALA A 230 -2.75 1.78 18.21
C ALA A 230 -3.15 3.19 18.65
N ARG A 231 -2.96 4.19 17.78
CA ARG A 231 -3.23 5.60 18.07
C ARG A 231 -3.56 6.38 16.80
N THR A 232 -4.37 7.42 16.95
CA THR A 232 -4.74 8.33 15.87
C THR A 232 -4.35 9.76 16.24
N GLY A 233 -3.90 10.55 15.28
CA GLY A 233 -3.76 12.00 15.46
C GLY A 233 -5.12 12.70 15.55
N THR A 234 -5.13 13.97 15.95
CA THR A 234 -6.34 14.79 16.14
C THR A 234 -7.25 14.92 14.91
N ARG A 235 -6.74 14.63 13.71
CA ARG A 235 -7.49 14.70 12.44
C ARG A 235 -7.53 13.39 11.64
N GLY A 236 -7.05 12.27 12.20
CA GLY A 236 -6.91 10.98 11.48
C GLY A 236 -7.99 9.94 11.76
N ALA A 237 -8.69 10.03 12.90
CA ALA A 237 -9.56 8.96 13.39
C ALA A 237 -10.73 8.62 12.44
N ALA A 238 -11.35 9.64 11.85
CA ALA A 238 -12.48 9.44 10.93
C ALA A 238 -12.08 8.63 9.68
N GLN A 239 -10.80 8.72 9.26
CA GLN A 239 -10.34 8.18 7.98
C GLN A 239 -9.38 6.99 8.16
N HIS A 240 -9.43 6.33 9.31
CA HIS A 240 -8.55 5.20 9.62
C HIS A 240 -7.06 5.52 9.43
N LEU A 241 -6.65 6.75 9.73
CA LEU A 241 -5.25 7.19 9.72
C LEU A 241 -4.68 7.24 11.13
N GLY A 242 -3.49 6.69 11.32
CA GLY A 242 -2.84 6.69 12.62
C GLY A 242 -1.44 6.09 12.62
N TRP A 243 -1.09 5.46 13.74
CA TRP A 243 0.14 4.72 13.92
C TRP A 243 -0.13 3.40 14.64
N PHE A 244 0.75 2.43 14.40
CA PHE A 244 0.82 1.15 15.10
C PHE A 244 2.00 1.16 16.08
N GLY A 245 2.04 0.19 16.99
CA GLY A 245 3.19 0.01 17.89
C GLY A 245 3.32 1.07 19.00
N PRO A 246 4.50 1.15 19.64
CA PRO A 246 4.77 2.05 20.78
C PRO A 246 4.76 3.52 20.39
N ASP A 247 4.46 4.44 21.32
CA ASP A 247 4.41 5.90 21.07
C ASP A 247 5.80 6.54 21.09
N ASP A 248 6.66 6.00 20.25
CA ASP A 248 8.03 6.42 19.99
C ASP A 248 8.43 6.07 18.55
N ASN A 249 9.66 6.42 18.18
CA ASN A 249 10.18 6.15 16.85
C ASN A 249 10.92 4.81 16.76
N SER A 250 10.82 3.89 17.73
CA SER A 250 11.62 2.65 17.75
C SER A 250 11.42 1.73 16.53
N PHE A 251 10.31 1.90 15.80
CA PHE A 251 10.05 1.20 14.53
C PHE A 251 10.48 2.00 13.29
N PHE A 252 10.67 3.31 13.40
CA PHE A 252 10.94 4.20 12.27
C PHE A 252 12.38 4.71 12.24
N ASP A 253 13.01 4.88 13.40
CA ASP A 253 14.40 5.29 13.56
C ASP A 253 15.30 4.05 13.58
N PRO A 254 16.19 3.88 12.58
CA PRO A 254 17.07 2.73 12.48
C PRO A 254 18.45 2.94 13.13
N PHE A 255 18.71 4.12 13.72
CA PHE A 255 20.02 4.52 14.26
C PHE A 255 20.10 4.38 15.78
#